data_AF-A0A7J9FD21-F1
#
_entry.id   AF-A0A7J9FD21-F1
#
_cell.length_a   1.000
_cell.length_b   1.000
_cell.length_c   1.000
_cell.angle_alpha   90.00
_cell.angle_beta   90.00
_cell.angle_gamma   90.00
#
_symmetry.space_group_name_H-M   'P 1'
#
loop_
_entity.id
_entity.type
_entity.pdbx_description
1 polymer ?
#
loop_
_entity_poly.entity_id
_entity_poly.type
_entity_poly.pdbx_seq_one_letter_code
_entity_poly.pdbx_strand_id
1 'polypeptide(L)'
;MSNAWNQTHWMKRLPVGPMTTPEYNEWWVRRVNDNIPKPIHGNNQSIEEHLRKLEVEKLRKGKNKAKEDLDSLKTDYKKLRLSMRITGLGKTSEQWREEIPEEKNKVDR
;
A
#
# COMPACT_ATOMS: atom_id res chain seq x y z
N MET A 1 16.59 -30.75 -24.87
CA MET A 1 15.42 -29.92 -24.48
C MET A 1 15.90 -28.62 -23.82
N SER A 2 16.59 -27.75 -24.57
CA SER A 2 17.37 -26.66 -23.94
C SER A 2 17.32 -25.31 -24.69
N ASN A 3 16.59 -25.20 -25.80
CA ASN A 3 16.61 -23.98 -26.63
C ASN A 3 15.73 -22.84 -26.09
N ALA A 4 14.70 -23.12 -25.30
CA ALA A 4 13.82 -22.09 -24.74
C ALA A 4 14.46 -21.30 -23.59
N TRP A 5 15.31 -21.95 -22.78
CA TRP A 5 15.98 -21.31 -21.63
C TRP A 5 17.04 -20.28 -22.08
N ASN A 6 17.67 -20.54 -23.22
CA ASN A 6 18.72 -19.69 -23.77
C ASN A 6 18.17 -18.44 -24.49
N GLN A 7 16.88 -18.43 -24.89
CA GLN A 7 16.24 -17.25 -25.47
C GLN A 7 15.99 -16.13 -24.45
N THR A 8 15.60 -16.48 -23.22
CA THR A 8 15.29 -15.49 -22.16
C THR A 8 16.53 -14.72 -21.68
N HIS A 9 17.73 -15.30 -21.82
CA HIS A 9 18.97 -14.67 -21.39
C HIS A 9 19.54 -13.67 -22.42
N TRP A 10 19.11 -13.71 -23.69
CA TRP A 10 19.57 -12.76 -24.72
C TRP A 10 18.95 -11.36 -24.60
N MET A 11 17.72 -11.24 -24.09
CA MET A 11 17.11 -9.92 -23.83
C MET A 11 17.73 -9.19 -22.62
N LYS A 12 18.53 -9.87 -21.79
CA LYS A 12 19.11 -9.30 -20.55
C LYS A 12 20.50 -8.69 -20.71
N ARG A 13 21.06 -8.64 -21.92
CA ARG A 13 22.24 -7.81 -22.22
C ARG A 13 21.82 -6.67 -23.13
N LEU A 14 21.15 -5.67 -22.55
CA LEU A 14 21.02 -4.37 -23.21
C LEU A 14 22.42 -3.73 -23.23
N PRO A 15 23.03 -3.49 -24.39
CA PRO A 15 24.17 -2.59 -24.45
C PRO A 15 23.66 -1.20 -24.02
N VAL A 16 24.27 -0.64 -22.97
CA VAL A 16 24.06 0.77 -22.58
C VAL A 16 24.80 1.65 -23.59
N GLY A 17 24.33 1.63 -24.83
CA GLY A 17 24.69 2.56 -25.89
C GLY A 17 23.43 3.30 -26.34
N PRO A 18 23.54 4.45 -27.02
CA PRO A 18 22.38 5.10 -27.61
C PRO A 18 21.61 4.08 -28.46
N MET A 19 20.30 3.99 -28.23
CA MET A 19 19.37 3.06 -28.90
C MET A 19 19.12 3.50 -30.36
N THR A 20 20.19 3.74 -31.09
CA THR A 20 20.23 4.14 -32.49
C THR A 20 21.04 3.09 -33.24
N THR A 21 20.58 1.83 -33.20
CA THR A 21 21.07 0.85 -34.16
C THR A 21 20.48 1.22 -35.53
N PRO A 22 21.30 1.47 -36.56
CA PRO A 22 20.80 1.71 -37.92
C PRO A 22 19.91 0.54 -38.40
N GLU A 23 20.14 -0.66 -37.88
CA GLU A 23 19.30 -1.85 -38.06
C GLU A 23 17.84 -1.66 -37.62
N TYR A 24 17.56 -0.90 -36.56
CA TYR A 24 16.18 -0.63 -36.14
C TYR A 24 15.45 0.23 -37.18
N ASN A 25 16.12 1.24 -37.72
CA ASN A 25 15.55 2.11 -38.74
C ASN A 25 15.36 1.37 -40.06
N GLU A 26 16.31 0.54 -40.50
CA GLU A 26 16.16 -0.29 -41.70
C GLU A 26 15.04 -1.34 -41.54
N TRP A 27 14.95 -1.98 -40.37
CA TRP A 27 13.87 -2.89 -40.03
C TRP A 27 12.51 -2.17 -39.97
N TRP A 28 12.48 -0.92 -39.52
CA TRP A 28 11.25 -0.10 -39.51
C TRP A 28 10.84 0.34 -40.93
N VAL A 29 11.78 0.80 -41.76
CA VAL A 29 11.54 1.19 -43.15
C VAL A 29 11.01 0.02 -43.98
N ARG A 30 11.55 -1.20 -43.77
CA ARG A 30 11.01 -2.41 -44.40
C ARG A 30 9.56 -2.70 -44.00
N ARG A 31 9.21 -2.55 -42.71
CA ARG A 31 7.85 -2.81 -42.24
C ARG A 31 6.82 -1.75 -42.63
N VAL A 32 7.24 -0.50 -42.90
CA VAL A 32 6.33 0.54 -43.43
C VAL A 32 5.82 0.18 -44.83
N ASN A 33 6.62 -0.52 -45.63
CA ASN A 33 6.22 -0.98 -46.97
C ASN A 33 5.21 -2.15 -46.94
N ASP A 34 5.12 -2.87 -45.82
CA ASP A 34 4.26 -4.06 -45.69
C ASP A 34 2.78 -3.73 -45.35
N ASN A 35 2.39 -2.44 -45.39
CA ASN A 35 1.03 -1.94 -45.04
C ASN A 35 0.52 -2.37 -43.65
N ILE A 36 1.40 -2.87 -42.77
CA ILE A 36 1.02 -3.24 -41.40
C ILE A 36 0.61 -1.94 -40.67
N PRO A 37 -0.61 -1.85 -40.12
CA PRO A 37 -1.04 -0.64 -39.43
C PRO A 37 -0.04 -0.32 -38.32
N LYS A 38 0.46 0.92 -38.29
CA LYS A 38 1.12 1.48 -37.10
C LYS A 38 0.27 1.07 -35.90
N PRO A 39 0.83 0.47 -34.83
CA PRO A 39 0.03 0.13 -33.66
C PRO A 39 -0.68 1.42 -33.27
N ILE A 40 -1.99 1.42 -33.52
CA ILE A 40 -2.81 2.58 -33.25
C ILE A 40 -2.59 2.76 -31.76
N HIS A 41 -2.07 3.91 -31.36
CA HIS A 41 -1.97 4.30 -29.96
C HIS A 41 -3.39 4.61 -29.42
N GLY A 42 -4.36 3.81 -29.88
CA GLY A 42 -5.80 3.98 -29.90
C GLY A 42 -6.45 3.51 -28.62
N ASN A 43 -5.79 3.86 -27.53
CA ASN A 43 -6.32 3.98 -26.21
C ASN A 43 -5.62 5.22 -25.67
N ASN A 44 -6.34 6.34 -25.73
CA ASN A 44 -5.89 7.71 -25.40
C ASN A 44 -5.54 7.90 -23.92
N GLN A 45 -5.09 6.85 -23.24
CA GLN A 45 -4.53 6.89 -21.90
C GLN A 45 -3.17 6.23 -21.99
N SER A 46 -2.14 7.04 -21.83
CA SER A 46 -0.78 6.52 -21.73
C SER A 46 -0.74 5.46 -20.61
N ILE A 47 0.13 4.46 -20.74
CA ILE A 47 0.34 3.44 -19.70
C ILE A 47 0.56 4.10 -18.32
N GLU A 48 1.17 5.29 -18.31
CA GLU A 48 1.39 6.09 -17.11
C GLU A 48 0.08 6.56 -16.46
N GLU A 49 -0.92 6.99 -17.24
CA GLU A 49 -2.22 7.40 -16.71
C GLU A 49 -2.96 6.23 -16.05
N HIS A 50 -2.87 5.04 -16.65
CA HIS A 50 -3.45 3.83 -16.07
C HIS A 50 -2.76 3.44 -14.76
N LEU A 51 -1.43 3.54 -14.68
CA LEU A 51 -0.68 3.30 -13.45
C LEU A 51 -1.04 4.31 -12.35
N ARG A 52 -1.14 5.61 -12.69
CA ARG A 52 -1.55 6.66 -11.76
C ARG A 52 -2.95 6.42 -11.20
N LYS A 53 -3.92 6.02 -12.03
CA LYS A 53 -5.27 5.68 -11.58
C LYS A 53 -5.28 4.52 -10.59
N LEU A 54 -4.54 3.45 -10.90
CA LEU A 54 -4.44 2.26 -10.06
C LEU A 54 -3.76 2.58 -8.71
N GLU A 55 -2.76 3.46 -8.70
CA GLU A 55 -2.10 3.92 -7.48
C GLU A 55 -3.05 4.74 -6.59
N VAL A 56 -3.79 5.69 -7.18
CA VAL A 56 -4.80 6.48 -6.45
C VAL A 56 -5.90 5.60 -5.87
N GLU A 57 -6.36 4.59 -6.61
CA GLU A 57 -7.37 3.65 -6.13
C GLU A 57 -6.86 2.84 -4.93
N LYS A 58 -5.64 2.30 -4.99
CA LYS A 58 -5.00 1.60 -3.86
C LYS A 58 -4.89 2.49 -2.63
N LEU A 59 -4.46 3.74 -2.80
CA LEU A 59 -4.37 4.71 -1.71
C LEU A 59 -5.73 5.02 -1.10
N ARG A 60 -6.78 5.19 -1.92
CA ARG A 60 -8.15 5.40 -1.42
C ARG A 60 -8.65 4.20 -0.61
N LYS A 61 -8.42 2.98 -1.10
CA LYS A 61 -8.83 1.76 -0.39
C LYS A 61 -8.14 1.64 0.97
N GLY A 62 -6.84 1.93 1.04
CA GLY A 62 -6.09 1.95 2.30
C GLY A 62 -6.61 2.99 3.29
N LYS A 63 -6.88 4.22 2.81
CA LYS A 63 -7.44 5.30 3.64
C LYS A 63 -8.82 4.96 4.20
N ASN A 64 -9.68 4.34 3.39
CA ASN A 64 -11.02 3.96 3.82
C ASN A 64 -10.96 2.91 4.95
N LYS A 65 -10.12 1.88 4.80
CA LYS A 65 -9.93 0.85 5.85
C LYS A 65 -9.42 1.47 7.16
N ALA A 66 -8.39 2.31 7.08
CA ALA A 66 -7.84 2.97 8.27
C ALA A 66 -8.88 3.86 8.98
N LYS A 67 -9.80 4.47 8.22
CA LYS A 67 -10.91 5.27 8.79
C LYS A 67 -11.92 4.39 9.52
N GLU A 68 -12.29 3.26 8.93
CA GLU A 68 -13.19 2.27 9.55
C GLU A 68 -12.59 1.69 10.84
N ASP A 69 -11.31 1.32 10.82
CA ASP A 69 -10.59 0.83 12.00
C ASP A 69 -10.56 1.88 13.12
N LEU A 70 -10.36 3.16 12.77
CA LEU A 70 -10.39 4.28 13.72
C LEU A 70 -11.78 4.48 14.34
N ASP A 71 -12.84 4.42 13.53
CA ASP A 71 -14.22 4.56 14.02
C ASP A 71 -14.58 3.39 14.94
N SER A 72 -14.20 2.16 14.57
CA SER A 72 -14.34 0.96 15.40
C SER A 72 -13.64 1.14 16.76
N LEU A 73 -12.35 1.50 16.76
CA LEU A 73 -11.56 1.72 17.97
C LEU A 73 -12.17 2.81 18.87
N LYS A 74 -12.70 3.88 18.26
CA LYS A 74 -13.39 4.95 18.99
C LYS A 74 -14.65 4.45 19.67
N THR A 75 -15.38 3.51 19.05
CA THR A 75 -16.55 2.90 19.69
C THR A 75 -16.17 1.98 20.84
N ASP A 76 -15.15 1.14 20.66
CA ASP A 76 -14.69 0.21 21.69
C ASP A 76 -14.11 0.94 22.91
N TYR A 77 -13.35 2.02 22.68
CA TYR A 77 -12.88 2.88 23.75
C TYR A 77 -14.03 3.48 24.58
N LYS A 78 -15.08 3.98 23.91
CA LYS A 78 -16.26 4.53 24.59
C LYS A 78 -16.97 3.46 25.42
N LYS A 79 -17.13 2.25 24.87
CA LYS A 79 -17.71 1.10 25.60
C LYS A 79 -16.87 0.76 26.82
N LEU A 80 -15.55 0.62 26.66
CA LEU A 80 -14.65 0.30 27.77
C LEU A 80 -14.70 1.35 28.88
N ARG A 81 -14.70 2.63 28.52
CA ARG A 81 -14.85 3.74 29.48
C ARG A 81 -16.19 3.68 30.23
N LEU A 82 -17.28 3.32 29.56
CA LEU A 82 -18.58 3.14 30.20
C LEU A 82 -18.59 1.92 31.12
N SER A 83 -18.03 0.79 30.68
CA SER A 83 -17.92 -0.41 31.50
C SER A 83 -17.14 -0.15 32.78
N MET A 84 -16.00 0.56 32.72
CA MET A 84 -15.22 0.94 33.90
C MET A 84 -16.01 1.80 34.90
N ARG A 85 -16.90 2.67 34.41
CA ARG A 85 -17.77 3.48 35.27
C ARG A 85 -18.85 2.65 35.95
N ILE A 86 -19.41 1.66 35.24
CA ILE A 86 -20.50 0.82 35.74
C ILE A 86 -19.99 -0.22 36.74
N THR A 87 -18.86 -0.88 36.48
CA THR A 87 -18.35 -1.96 37.34
C THR A 87 -17.70 -1.45 38.63
N GLY A 88 -17.79 -0.14 38.93
CA GLY A 88 -17.16 0.45 40.13
C GLY A 88 -15.63 0.43 40.11
N LEU A 89 -15.01 -0.06 39.02
CA LEU A 89 -13.56 0.00 38.77
C LEU A 89 -13.08 1.41 38.42
N GLY A 90 -13.98 2.39 38.44
CA GLY A 90 -13.72 3.81 38.21
C GLY A 90 -13.23 4.54 39.46
N LYS A 91 -12.40 3.93 40.31
CA LYS A 91 -11.60 4.72 41.25
C LYS A 91 -10.76 5.67 40.42
N THR A 92 -10.93 6.98 40.61
CA THR A 92 -10.06 7.94 39.93
C THR A 92 -8.62 7.70 40.40
N SER A 93 -7.62 8.07 39.59
CA SER A 93 -6.22 7.94 40.00
C SER A 93 -5.95 8.57 41.36
N GLU A 94 -6.70 9.60 41.75
CA GLU A 94 -6.65 10.27 43.05
C GLU A 94 -7.13 9.36 44.19
N GLN A 95 -8.25 8.65 44.02
CA GLN A 95 -8.72 7.67 45.01
C GLN A 95 -7.70 6.55 45.23
N TRP A 96 -7.00 6.09 44.19
CA TRP A 96 -5.91 5.13 44.35
C TRP A 96 -4.70 5.69 45.10
N ARG A 97 -4.45 7.01 45.05
CA ARG A 97 -3.34 7.61 45.80
C ARG A 97 -3.66 7.75 47.29
N GLU A 98 -4.93 7.94 47.64
CA GLU A 98 -5.38 8.05 49.04
C GLU A 98 -5.44 6.68 49.74
N GLU A 99 -5.78 5.61 49.02
CA GLU A 99 -5.99 4.28 49.61
C GLU A 99 -4.67 3.52 49.90
N ILE A 100 -3.62 3.73 49.09
CA ILE A 100 -2.31 3.08 49.26
C ILE A 100 -1.64 3.36 50.63
N PRO A 101 -1.63 4.60 51.17
CA PRO A 101 -1.08 4.85 52.50
C PRO A 101 -1.98 4.35 53.65
N GLU A 102 -3.31 4.31 53.49
CA GLU A 102 -4.23 3.79 54.53
C GLU A 102 -4.09 2.27 54.74
N GLU A 103 -3.83 1.52 53.68
CA GLU A 103 -3.65 0.06 53.74
C GLU A 103 -2.32 -0.33 54.40
N LYS A 104 -1.27 0.47 54.19
CA LYS A 104 0.02 0.30 54.88
C LYS A 104 -0.06 0.54 56.39
N ASN A 105 -0.87 1.50 56.83
CA ASN A 105 -1.06 1.81 58.25
C ASN A 105 -1.95 0.79 59.00
N LYS A 106 -2.67 -0.08 58.28
CA LYS A 106 -3.49 -1.15 58.87
C LYS A 106 -2.70 -2.44 59.12
N VAL A 107 -1.61 -2.65 58.39
CA VAL A 107 -0.74 -3.84 58.54
C VAL A 107 0.25 -3.68 59.69
N ASP A 108 0.59 -2.44 60.06
CA ASP A 108 1.53 -2.13 61.16
C ASP A 108 0.87 -2.00 62.55
N ARG A 109 -0.42 -2.35 62.71
CA ARG A 109 -1.16 -2.30 63.98
C ARG A 109 -1.71 -3.66 64.38
#